data_AF-A0A655A6B7-F1
#
_entry.id   AF-A0A655A6B7-F1
#
_cell.length_a   1.000
_cell.length_b   1.000
_cell.length_c   1.000
_cell.angle_alpha   90.00
_cell.angle_beta   90.00
_cell.angle_gamma   90.00
#
_symmetry.space_group_name_H-M   'P 1'
#
loop_
_entity.id
_entity.type
_entity.pdbx_description
1 polymer ?
#
loop_
_entity_poly.entity_id
_entity_poly.type
_entity_poly.pdbx_seq_one_letter_code
_entity_poly.pdbx_strand_id
1 'polypeptide(L)' 'MTDQRWLIDKSALVRLTDSPDMEIWSNRIERGLVHITGVTRLEVGFSAECGEIARREFR' A
#
# COMPACT_ATOMS: atom_id res chain seq x y z
N MET A 1 -19.21 0.28 15.53
CA MET A 1 -18.47 0.23 14.25
C MET A 1 -17.28 -0.67 14.49
N THR A 2 -17.08 -1.70 13.69
CA THR A 2 -16.01 -2.68 13.94
C THR A 2 -14.64 -2.05 13.73
N ASP A 3 -13.72 -2.28 14.68
CA ASP A 3 -12.31 -1.85 14.65
C ASP A 3 -11.47 -2.65 13.63
N GLN A 4 -12.04 -2.91 12.46
CA GLN A 4 -11.39 -3.74 11.45
C GLN A 4 -10.24 -2.96 10.81
N ARG A 5 -9.06 -3.56 10.90
CA ARG A 5 -7.80 -3.09 10.32
C ARG A 5 -7.32 -4.12 9.32
N TRP A 6 -6.63 -3.65 8.28
CA TRP A 6 -6.08 -4.49 7.21
C TRP A 6 -4.56 -4.43 7.21
N LEU A 7 -3.94 -5.52 6.78
CA LEU A 7 -2.54 -5.57 6.40
C LEU A 7 -2.48 -5.84 4.90
N ILE A 8 -2.02 -4.86 4.13
CA ILE A 8 -1.99 -4.97 2.67
C ILE A 8 -0.77 -5.78 2.21
N ASP A 9 -1.01 -6.74 1.33
CA ASP A 9 0.04 -7.48 0.63
C ASP A 9 0.45 -6.77 -0.68
N LYS A 10 1.66 -7.04 -1.19
CA LYS A 10 2.16 -6.51 -2.46
C LYS A 10 1.20 -6.79 -3.62
N SER A 11 0.56 -7.96 -3.63
CA SER A 11 -0.39 -8.35 -4.67
C SER A 11 -1.62 -7.43 -4.71
N ALA A 12 -2.12 -6.97 -3.57
CA ALA A 12 -3.21 -6.01 -3.52
C ALA A 12 -2.72 -4.59 -3.82
N LEU A 13 -1.56 -4.20 -3.27
CA LEU A 13 -0.97 -2.87 -3.45
C LEU A 13 -0.83 -2.49 -4.93
N VAL A 14 -0.32 -3.39 -5.77
CA VAL A 14 -0.14 -3.13 -7.21
C VAL A 14 -1.44 -3.07 -8.01
N ARG A 15 -2.55 -3.58 -7.46
CA ARG A 15 -3.87 -3.65 -8.13
C ARG A 15 -4.87 -2.61 -7.63
N LEU A 16 -4.52 -1.80 -6.63
CA LEU A 16 -5.43 -0.83 -6.03
C LEU A 16 -6.04 0.13 -7.06
N THR A 17 -5.24 0.59 -8.03
CA THR A 17 -5.72 1.56 -9.03
C THR A 17 -6.75 0.97 -10.00
N ASP A 18 -6.76 -0.36 -10.16
CA ASP A 18 -7.68 -1.08 -11.04
C ASP A 18 -8.93 -1.58 -10.29
N SER A 19 -8.98 -1.37 -8.96
CA SER A 19 -10.09 -1.85 -8.14
C SER A 19 -11.35 -1.00 -8.36
N PRO A 20 -12.54 -1.60 -8.54
CA PRO A 20 -13.79 -0.85 -8.51
C PRO A 20 -14.04 -0.17 -7.15
N ASP A 21 -13.38 -0.66 -6.08
CA ASP A 21 -13.48 -0.13 -4.72
C ASP A 21 -12.34 0.85 -4.38
N MET A 22 -11.63 1.40 -5.37
CA MET A 22 -10.45 2.25 -5.17
C MET A 22 -10.69 3.40 -4.18
N GLU A 23 -11.84 4.07 -4.27
CA GLU A 23 -12.20 5.19 -3.38
C GLU A 23 -12.39 4.72 -1.92
N ILE A 24 -13.01 3.55 -1.73
CA ILE A 24 -13.21 2.96 -0.39
C ILE A 24 -11.86 2.63 0.25
N TRP A 25 -10.95 2.04 -0.52
CA TRP A 25 -9.61 1.71 -0.03
C TRP A 25 -8.78 2.97 0.24
N SER A 26 -8.88 3.99 -0.60
CA SER A 26 -8.23 5.29 -0.38
C SER A 26 -8.68 5.92 0.94
N ASN A 27 -10.00 5.97 1.20
CA ASN A 27 -10.51 6.48 2.48
C ASN A 27 -10.01 5.68 3.69
N ARG A 28 -9.89 4.35 3.57
CA ARG A 28 -9.35 3.50 4.66
C ARG A 28 -7.86 3.74 4.89
N ILE A 29 -7.08 3.96 3.82
CA ILE A 29 -5.66 4.30 3.90
C ILE A 29 -5.48 5.66 4.58
N GLU A 30 -6.22 6.69 4.15
CA GLU A 30 -6.20 8.03 4.74
C GLU A 30 -6.55 8.03 6.24
N ARG A 31 -7.46 7.13 6.65
CA ARG A 31 -7.85 6.93 8.06
C ARG A 31 -6.88 6.06 8.86
N GLY A 32 -5.78 5.59 8.26
CA GLY A 32 -4.78 4.76 8.92
C GLY A 32 -5.26 3.35 9.27
N LEU A 33 -6.28 2.83 8.57
CA LEU A 33 -6.85 1.49 8.82
C LEU A 33 -6.13 0.39 8.04
N VAL A 34 -5.24 0.75 7.11
CA VAL A 34 -4.48 -0.18 6.27
C VAL A 34 -3.00 -0.05 6.59
N HIS A 35 -2.42 -1.11 7.14
CA HIS A 35 -1.00 -1.20 7.47
C HIS A 35 -0.23 -1.92 6.37
N ILE A 36 1.10 -1.74 6.33
CA ILE A 36 2.03 -2.44 5.45
C ILE A 36 3.20 -2.99 6.28
N THR A 37 3.70 -4.18 5.94
CA THR A 37 4.86 -4.77 6.65
C THR A 37 6.18 -4.15 6.19
N GLY A 38 7.22 -4.23 7.02
CA GLY A 38 8.59 -3.88 6.60
C GLY A 38 9.10 -4.74 5.43
N VAL A 39 8.71 -6.02 5.36
CA VAL A 39 9.09 -6.92 4.26
C VAL A 39 8.47 -6.45 2.95
N THR A 40 7.17 -6.13 2.95
CA THR A 40 6.50 -5.59 1.76
C THR A 40 7.12 -4.26 1.31
N ARG A 41 7.61 -3.44 2.24
CA ARG A 41 8.38 -2.23 1.89
C ARG A 41 9.69 -2.56 1.18
N LEU A 42 10.40 -3.62 1.59
CA LEU A 42 11.60 -4.08 0.89
C LEU A 42 11.28 -4.61 -0.52
N GLU A 43 10.16 -5.31 -0.70
CA GLU A 43 9.75 -5.81 -2.01
C GLU A 43 9.42 -4.68 -3.00
N VAL A 44 8.78 -3.60 -2.52
CA VAL A 44 8.55 -2.38 -3.32
C VAL A 44 9.89 -1.74 -3.69
N GLY A 45 10.83 -1.63 -2.75
CA GLY A 45 12.17 -1.12 -3.03
C GLY A 45 12.94 -1.98 -4.04
N PHE A 46 12.82 -3.31 -3.97
CA PHE A 46 13.39 -4.24 -4.95
C PHE A 46 12.75 -4.11 -6.34
N SER A 47 11.47 -3.77 -6.41
CA SER A 47 10.74 -3.63 -7.67
C SER A 47 10.96 -2.27 -8.35
N ALA A 48 11.57 -1.30 -7.67
CA ALA A 48 11.80 0.03 -8.21
C ALA A 48 12.99 0.05 -9.18
N GLU A 49 12.84 0.78 -10.29
CA GLU A 49 13.88 0.92 -11.32
C GLU A 49 15.16 1.60 -10.81
N CYS A 50 15.05 2.48 -9.81
CA CYS A 50 16.21 3.11 -9.18
C CYS A 50 15.91 3.55 -7.74
N GLY A 51 16.98 3.82 -6.98
CA GLY A 51 16.89 4.22 -5.58
C GLY A 51 16.15 5.55 -5.35
N GLU A 52 16.17 6.47 -6.33
CA GLU A 52 15.39 7.72 -6.25
C GLU A 52 13.88 7.46 -6.31
N ILE A 53 13.45 6.53 -7.18
CA ILE A 53 12.04 6.12 -7.27
C ILE A 53 11.63 5.45 -5.96
N ALA A 54 12.40 4.47 -5.48
CA ALA A 54 12.11 3.77 -4.23
C ALA A 54 11.96 4.72 -3.02
N ARG A 55 12.76 5.79 -2.96
CA ARG A 55 12.66 6.79 -1.89
C ARG A 55 11.39 7.63 -1.96
N ARG A 56 10.89 7.94 -3.15
CA ARG A 56 9.65 8.73 -3.34
C ARG A 56 8.41 7.98 -2.89
N GLU A 57 8.37 6.67 -3.10
CA GLU A 57 7.22 5.82 -2.72
C GLU A 57 7.00 5.68 -1.20
N PHE A 58 7.98 6.08 -0.37
CA PHE A 58 7.92 5.95 1.10
C PHE A 58 8.05 7.27 1.87
N ARG A 59 8.04 8.40 1.17
CA ARG A 59 8.11 9.73 1.79
C ARG A 59 6.71 10.35 1.85
#